data_AF-A0A1G9QN88-F1
#
_entry.id   AF-A0A1G9QN88-F1
#
_cell.length_a   1.000
_cell.length_b   1.000
_cell.length_c   1.000
_cell.angle_alpha   90.00
_cell.angle_beta   90.00
_cell.angle_gamma   90.00
#
_symmetry.space_group_name_H-M   'P 1'
#
loop_
_entity.id
_entity.type
_entity.pdbx_description
1 polymer ?
#
loop_
_entity_poly.entity_id
_entity_poly.type
_entity_poly.pdbx_seq_one_letter_code
_entity_poly.pdbx_strand_id
1 'polypeptide(L)'
;MQTVVGIRFKKAGKIYYFDPGPLALAAGENVIVETARGLEHGQVVIGPRQVAEEDIVAPLKTVQRRASLLDMDKVKENKVKEDEAFSICEQKIKAHNLPMKLIDVEYTFDVNKIIFYFTAEGRIDFRELVKDLAAVFRTRIELRQIGVRDEAKMLGGIGCCGRSLCCSTFLGDFEPVSIRMAKEQNLSLNPTKISGICGRLMCCLKYESDSYGGCCKKIVPPTAGRRVITIDGEGKVIAVSNNKKTATVLLDDGKTLIIPWEEVVEKEDE
;
A
#
# COMPACT_ATOMS: atom_id res chain seq x y z
N MET A 1 1.50 24.01 -11.98
CA MET A 1 1.16 23.65 -10.58
C MET A 1 -0.35 23.50 -10.52
N GLN A 2 -0.84 22.32 -10.17
CA GLN A 2 -2.27 22.09 -9.97
C GLN A 2 -2.56 21.99 -8.47
N THR A 3 -3.69 22.55 -8.04
CA THR A 3 -4.15 22.40 -6.66
C THR A 3 -4.86 21.06 -6.56
N VAL A 4 -4.41 20.20 -5.65
CA VAL A 4 -5.01 18.89 -5.41
C VAL A 4 -5.46 18.75 -3.96
N VAL A 5 -6.53 18.00 -3.74
CA VAL A 5 -7.00 17.59 -2.42
C VAL A 5 -6.92 16.08 -2.29
N GLY A 6 -6.47 15.60 -1.12
CA GLY A 6 -6.39 14.17 -0.84
C GLY A 6 -7.65 13.69 -0.14
N ILE A 7 -8.44 12.88 -0.82
CA ILE A 7 -9.72 12.35 -0.34
C ILE A 7 -9.57 10.86 -0.04
N ARG A 8 -10.17 10.45 1.08
CA ARG A 8 -10.20 9.07 1.53
C ARG A 8 -11.65 8.62 1.72
N PHE A 9 -12.00 7.48 1.13
CA PHE A 9 -13.35 6.90 1.20
C PHE A 9 -13.56 5.99 2.41
N LYS A 10 -12.55 5.18 2.77
CA LYS A 10 -12.58 4.24 3.90
C LYS A 10 -11.44 4.57 4.89
N LYS A 11 -11.64 4.34 6.19
CA LYS A 11 -10.65 4.67 7.25
C LYS A 11 -9.22 4.17 6.95
N ALA A 12 -9.10 2.96 6.36
CA ALA A 12 -7.85 2.30 5.96
C ALA A 12 -7.61 2.26 4.42
N GLY A 13 -8.23 3.20 3.69
CA GLY A 13 -8.18 3.27 2.24
C GLY A 13 -7.00 4.08 1.70
N LYS A 14 -6.68 3.90 0.42
CA LYS A 14 -5.77 4.78 -0.31
C LYS A 14 -6.31 6.21 -0.29
N ILE A 15 -5.39 7.16 -0.25
CA ILE A 15 -5.72 8.57 -0.49
C ILE A 15 -5.71 8.76 -1.99
N TYR A 16 -6.83 9.22 -2.53
CA TYR A 16 -6.96 9.58 -3.93
C TYR A 16 -6.88 11.09 -4.04
N TYR A 17 -6.16 11.57 -5.05
CA TYR A 17 -6.06 13.00 -5.32
C TYR A 17 -7.18 13.40 -6.28
N PHE A 18 -7.86 14.49 -5.95
CA PHE A 18 -8.92 15.09 -6.75
C PHE A 18 -8.65 16.58 -6.93
N ASP A 19 -9.25 17.16 -7.97
CA ASP A 19 -9.26 18.60 -8.18
C ASP A 19 -10.39 19.22 -7.33
N PRO A 20 -10.09 20.14 -6.38
CA PRO A 20 -11.09 20.83 -5.58
C PRO A 20 -11.98 21.79 -6.39
N GLY A 21 -11.59 22.15 -7.63
CA GLY A 21 -12.30 23.13 -8.44
C GLY A 21 -12.37 24.50 -7.73
N PRO A 22 -13.51 25.20 -7.75
CA PRO A 22 -13.68 26.49 -7.07
C PRO A 22 -13.92 26.37 -5.55
N LEU A 23 -13.95 25.15 -4.98
CA LEU A 23 -14.32 24.93 -3.59
C LEU A 23 -13.10 25.06 -2.67
N ALA A 24 -13.19 25.96 -1.68
CA ALA A 24 -12.24 26.02 -0.58
C ALA A 24 -12.55 24.90 0.43
N LEU A 25 -11.84 23.79 0.33
CA LEU A 25 -11.99 22.62 1.21
C LEU A 25 -10.90 22.60 2.29
N ALA A 26 -11.28 22.36 3.53
CA ALA A 26 -10.35 22.14 4.64
C ALA A 26 -10.17 20.64 4.93
N ALA A 27 -9.05 20.29 5.57
CA ALA A 27 -8.85 18.92 6.08
C ALA A 27 -9.90 18.59 7.15
N GLY A 28 -10.49 17.40 7.05
CA GLY A 28 -11.56 16.91 7.92
C GLY A 28 -12.97 17.05 7.34
N GLU A 29 -13.15 17.82 6.26
CA GLU A 29 -14.46 18.02 5.64
C GLU A 29 -14.94 16.80 4.85
N ASN A 30 -16.26 16.59 4.85
CA ASN A 30 -16.90 15.56 4.05
C ASN A 30 -17.32 16.14 2.70
N VAL A 31 -17.05 15.40 1.63
CA VAL A 31 -17.28 15.82 0.25
C VAL A 31 -17.89 14.69 -0.56
N ILE A 32 -18.66 15.06 -1.57
CA ILE A 32 -19.18 14.14 -2.57
C ILE A 32 -18.33 14.29 -3.83
N VAL A 33 -17.80 13.16 -4.29
CA VAL A 33 -16.97 13.09 -5.49
C VAL A 33 -17.54 12.07 -6.47
N GLU A 34 -17.30 12.31 -7.73
CA GLU A 34 -17.66 11.38 -8.80
C GLU A 34 -16.45 10.51 -9.12
N THR A 35 -16.55 9.21 -8.88
CA THR A 35 -15.50 8.24 -9.24
C THR A 35 -15.92 7.42 -10.45
N ALA A 36 -15.10 6.48 -10.89
CA ALA A 36 -15.50 5.57 -11.97
C ALA A 36 -16.68 4.66 -11.56
N ARG A 37 -17.00 4.59 -10.26
CA ARG A 37 -18.06 3.74 -9.70
C ARG A 37 -19.39 4.47 -9.48
N GLY A 38 -19.43 5.79 -9.68
CA GLY A 38 -20.58 6.65 -9.42
C GLY A 38 -20.25 7.76 -8.42
N LEU A 39 -21.28 8.33 -7.78
CA LEU A 39 -21.06 9.25 -6.68
C LEU A 39 -20.64 8.47 -5.43
N GLU A 40 -19.64 8.99 -4.73
CA GLU A 40 -19.13 8.42 -3.49
C GLU A 40 -18.93 9.53 -2.44
N HIS A 41 -19.19 9.17 -1.18
CA HIS A 41 -18.91 10.01 -0.03
C HIS A 41 -17.47 9.82 0.43
N GLY A 42 -16.68 10.89 0.45
CA GLY A 42 -15.29 10.89 0.90
C GLY A 42 -15.03 11.92 1.98
N GLN A 43 -13.96 11.70 2.75
CA GLN A 43 -13.44 12.67 3.71
C GLN A 43 -12.12 13.25 3.19
N VAL A 44 -11.96 14.56 3.28
CA VAL A 44 -10.71 15.26 2.96
C VAL A 44 -9.70 14.98 4.08
N VAL A 45 -8.62 14.28 3.77
CA VAL A 45 -7.53 14.01 4.72
C VAL A 45 -6.37 14.97 4.51
N ILE A 46 -6.10 15.33 3.26
CA ILE A 46 -5.06 16.29 2.88
C ILE A 46 -5.77 17.50 2.27
N GLY A 47 -5.57 18.67 2.89
CA GLY A 47 -6.07 19.94 2.37
C GLY A 47 -5.44 20.32 1.02
N PRO A 48 -5.83 21.46 0.43
CA PRO A 48 -5.37 21.89 -0.88
C PRO A 48 -3.85 22.08 -0.87
N ARG A 49 -3.16 21.28 -1.68
CA ARG A 49 -1.70 21.35 -1.89
C ARG A 49 -1.42 21.61 -3.36
N GLN A 50 -0.48 22.50 -3.65
CA GLN A 50 0.05 22.67 -5.00
C GLN A 50 1.09 21.59 -5.28
N VAL A 51 0.88 20.83 -6.35
CA VAL A 51 1.79 19.76 -6.78
C VAL A 51 2.21 20.02 -8.23
N ALA A 52 3.44 19.64 -8.56
CA ALA A 52 3.94 19.67 -9.93
C ALA A 52 3.16 18.65 -10.77
N GLU A 53 2.88 18.99 -12.02
CA GLU A 53 2.01 18.19 -12.90
C GLU A 53 2.61 16.81 -13.24
N GLU A 54 3.94 16.68 -13.09
CA GLU A 54 4.73 15.46 -13.29
C GLU A 54 4.46 14.37 -12.24
N ASP A 55 4.05 14.74 -11.04
CA ASP A 55 3.73 13.81 -9.94
C ASP A 55 2.24 13.38 -9.95
N ILE A 56 1.45 13.90 -10.89
CA ILE A 56 0.00 13.69 -10.93
C ILE A 56 -0.35 12.63 -11.96
N VAL A 57 -0.92 11.51 -11.50
CA VAL A 57 -1.52 10.51 -12.39
C VAL A 57 -2.84 11.05 -12.93
N ALA A 58 -2.78 11.71 -14.09
CA ALA A 58 -3.95 12.22 -14.81
C ALA A 58 -4.83 11.08 -15.37
N PRO A 59 -6.16 11.29 -15.54
CA PRO A 59 -6.92 12.49 -15.25
C PRO A 59 -7.42 12.56 -13.80
N LEU A 60 -7.24 13.72 -13.16
CA LEU A 60 -7.87 14.03 -11.89
C LEU A 60 -9.37 14.28 -12.11
N LYS A 61 -10.21 13.60 -11.32
CA LYS A 61 -11.64 13.92 -11.26
C LYS A 61 -11.87 15.11 -10.34
N THR A 62 -12.94 15.85 -10.59
CA THR A 62 -13.31 17.03 -9.81
C THR A 62 -14.20 16.67 -8.62
N VAL A 63 -14.04 17.41 -7.52
CA VAL A 63 -14.98 17.38 -6.40
C VAL A 63 -16.26 18.09 -6.81
N GLN A 64 -17.41 17.43 -6.67
CA GLN A 64 -18.67 18.05 -7.07
C GLN A 64 -19.16 19.07 -6.03
N ARG A 65 -19.19 18.67 -4.75
CA ARG A 65 -19.72 19.53 -3.67
C ARG A 65 -19.33 19.07 -2.27
N ARG A 66 -19.47 19.98 -1.30
CA ARG A 66 -19.43 19.66 0.14
C ARG A 66 -20.65 18.81 0.51
N ALA A 67 -20.44 17.83 1.38
CA ALA A 67 -21.52 16.99 1.88
C ALA A 67 -22.44 17.81 2.80
N SER A 68 -23.74 17.73 2.53
CA SER A 68 -24.78 18.34 3.36
C SER A 68 -25.22 17.40 4.48
N LEU A 69 -25.98 17.90 5.46
CA LEU A 69 -26.56 17.06 6.51
C LEU A 69 -27.45 15.94 5.93
N LEU A 70 -28.21 16.23 4.87
CA LEU A 70 -29.02 15.23 4.17
C LEU A 70 -28.17 14.10 3.58
N ASP A 71 -26.96 14.39 3.11
CA ASP A 71 -26.05 13.38 2.59
C ASP A 71 -25.49 12.51 3.70
N MET A 72 -25.21 13.10 4.87
CA MET A 72 -24.77 12.36 6.04
C MET A 72 -25.86 11.41 6.55
N ASP A 73 -27.12 11.82 6.50
CA ASP A 73 -28.23 10.96 6.89
C ASP A 73 -28.45 9.84 5.87
N LYS A 74 -28.31 10.11 4.56
CA LYS A 74 -28.25 9.06 3.53
C LYS A 74 -27.14 8.03 3.77
N VAL A 75 -25.95 8.47 4.17
CA VAL A 75 -24.84 7.54 4.50
C VAL A 75 -25.20 6.66 5.69
N LYS A 76 -25.90 7.18 6.70
CA LYS A 76 -26.38 6.37 7.83
C LYS A 76 -27.45 5.38 7.40
N GLU A 77 -28.42 5.80 6.58
CA GLU A 77 -29.44 4.91 6.04
C GLU A 77 -28.84 3.79 5.18
N ASN A 78 -27.84 4.12 4.35
CA ASN A 78 -27.14 3.15 3.53
C ASN A 78 -26.42 2.10 4.41
N LYS A 79 -25.82 2.50 5.54
CA LYS A 79 -25.23 1.54 6.48
C LYS A 79 -26.24 0.56 7.08
N VAL A 80 -27.44 1.04 7.43
CA VAL A 80 -28.49 0.13 7.95
C VAL A 80 -28.91 -0.86 6.86
N LYS A 81 -29.04 -0.40 5.61
CA LYS A 81 -29.33 -1.27 4.46
C LYS A 81 -28.20 -2.25 4.16
N GLU A 82 -26.94 -1.85 4.36
CA GLU A 82 -25.76 -2.72 4.22
C GLU A 82 -25.83 -3.89 5.21
N ASP A 83 -26.14 -3.61 6.49
CA ASP A 83 -26.26 -4.63 7.54
C ASP A 83 -27.42 -5.62 7.28
N GLU A 84 -28.56 -5.11 6.80
CA GLU A 84 -29.70 -5.93 6.36
C GLU A 84 -29.32 -6.78 5.15
N ALA A 85 -28.65 -6.19 4.16
CA ALA A 85 -28.23 -6.88 2.94
C ALA A 85 -27.19 -7.97 3.23
N PHE A 86 -26.28 -7.72 4.17
CA PHE A 86 -25.31 -8.69 4.65
C PHE A 86 -26.02 -9.93 5.22
N SER A 87 -26.98 -9.71 6.12
CA SER A 87 -27.72 -10.77 6.79
C SER A 87 -28.52 -11.64 5.81
N ILE A 88 -29.21 -11.01 4.86
CA ILE A 88 -29.98 -11.71 3.83
C ILE A 88 -29.06 -12.52 2.91
N CYS A 89 -27.93 -11.92 2.50
CA CYS A 89 -26.97 -12.59 1.62
C CYS A 89 -26.35 -13.81 2.31
N GLU A 90 -25.98 -13.70 3.58
CA GLU A 90 -25.45 -14.83 4.35
C GLU A 90 -26.45 -15.99 4.44
N GLN A 91 -27.74 -15.70 4.67
CA GLN A 91 -28.80 -16.71 4.68
C GLN A 91 -28.95 -17.39 3.31
N LYS A 92 -28.90 -16.62 2.23
CA LYS A 92 -28.99 -17.16 0.86
C LYS A 92 -27.77 -17.99 0.49
N ILE A 93 -26.57 -17.58 0.87
CA ILE A 93 -25.34 -18.37 0.68
C ILE A 93 -25.46 -19.73 1.35
N LYS A 94 -25.98 -19.77 2.59
CA LYS A 94 -26.24 -21.01 3.33
C LYS A 94 -27.31 -21.88 2.64
N ALA A 95 -28.40 -21.26 2.17
CA ALA A 95 -29.48 -21.98 1.46
C ALA A 95 -29.01 -22.62 0.15
N HIS A 96 -28.14 -21.94 -0.60
CA HIS A 96 -27.55 -22.43 -1.85
C HIS A 96 -26.31 -23.32 -1.63
N ASN A 97 -25.88 -23.52 -0.37
CA ASN A 97 -24.70 -24.30 0.03
C ASN A 97 -23.43 -23.95 -0.77
N LEU A 98 -23.20 -22.65 -0.99
CA LEU A 98 -22.06 -22.18 -1.77
C LEU A 98 -20.79 -22.12 -0.89
N PRO A 99 -19.63 -22.63 -1.36
CA PRO A 99 -18.39 -22.63 -0.59
C PRO A 99 -17.69 -21.25 -0.64
N MET A 100 -18.40 -20.20 -0.20
CA MET A 100 -17.90 -18.83 -0.07
C MET A 100 -18.13 -18.27 1.32
N LYS A 101 -17.30 -17.30 1.69
CA LYS A 101 -17.45 -16.51 2.91
C LYS A 101 -17.70 -15.06 2.55
N LEU A 102 -18.85 -14.53 2.96
CA LEU A 102 -19.15 -13.10 2.84
C LEU A 102 -18.31 -12.31 3.85
N ILE A 103 -17.65 -11.25 3.39
CA ILE A 103 -16.76 -10.42 4.20
C ILE A 103 -17.37 -9.05 4.49
N ASP A 104 -17.91 -8.38 3.46
CA ASP A 104 -18.44 -7.02 3.58
C ASP A 104 -19.49 -6.75 2.49
N VAL A 105 -20.40 -5.81 2.74
CA VAL A 105 -21.41 -5.35 1.78
C VAL A 105 -21.39 -3.83 1.75
N GLU A 106 -21.35 -3.27 0.54
CA GLU A 106 -21.22 -1.83 0.34
C GLU A 106 -22.26 -1.35 -0.67
N TYR A 107 -23.01 -0.33 -0.30
CA TYR A 107 -23.89 0.40 -1.20
C TYR A 107 -23.14 1.58 -1.80
N THR A 108 -23.29 1.78 -3.11
CA THR A 108 -22.92 3.07 -3.71
C THR A 108 -23.76 4.18 -3.09
N PHE A 109 -23.22 5.41 -3.01
CA PHE A 109 -23.93 6.54 -2.41
C PHE A 109 -25.32 6.76 -3.02
N ASP A 110 -25.45 6.58 -4.35
CA ASP A 110 -26.70 6.72 -5.09
C ASP A 110 -27.65 5.52 -4.98
N VAL A 111 -27.28 4.47 -4.25
CA VAL A 111 -28.08 3.23 -4.08
C VAL A 111 -28.33 2.48 -5.40
N ASN A 112 -27.67 2.87 -6.48
CA ASN A 112 -27.81 2.25 -7.81
C ASN A 112 -27.14 0.88 -7.91
N LYS A 113 -26.15 0.61 -7.07
CA LYS A 113 -25.39 -0.64 -7.07
C LYS A 113 -25.06 -1.08 -5.64
N ILE A 114 -25.13 -2.40 -5.43
CA ILE A 114 -24.71 -3.08 -4.20
C ILE A 114 -23.51 -3.97 -4.55
N ILE A 115 -22.45 -3.85 -3.76
CA ILE A 115 -21.20 -4.61 -3.94
C ILE A 115 -21.05 -5.56 -2.76
N PHE A 116 -21.01 -6.86 -3.03
CA PHE A 116 -20.77 -7.90 -2.04
C PHE A 116 -19.33 -8.40 -2.16
N TYR A 117 -18.54 -8.22 -1.10
CA TYR A 117 -17.17 -8.70 -1.03
C TYR A 117 -17.15 -10.09 -0.39
N PHE A 118 -16.55 -11.07 -1.07
CA PHE A 118 -16.48 -12.43 -0.57
C PHE A 118 -15.10 -13.05 -0.80
N THR A 119 -14.73 -14.03 0.01
CA THR A 119 -13.57 -14.89 -0.20
C THR A 119 -14.01 -16.31 -0.55
N ALA A 120 -13.20 -16.97 -1.38
CA ALA A 120 -13.40 -18.32 -1.84
C ALA A 120 -12.07 -18.93 -2.29
N GLU A 121 -11.89 -20.22 -2.07
CA GLU A 121 -10.67 -20.94 -2.49
C GLU A 121 -10.66 -21.26 -3.98
N GLY A 122 -11.84 -21.42 -4.59
CA GLY A 122 -12.00 -21.83 -5.98
C GLY A 122 -13.01 -20.99 -6.76
N ARG A 123 -13.29 -21.41 -7.99
CA ARG A 123 -14.38 -20.84 -8.79
C ARG A 123 -15.71 -21.34 -8.24
N ILE A 124 -16.66 -20.44 -8.10
CA ILE A 124 -18.00 -20.74 -7.61
C ILE A 124 -19.01 -20.28 -8.64
N ASP A 125 -20.03 -21.10 -8.90
CA ASP A 125 -21.19 -20.66 -9.65
C ASP A 125 -22.18 -19.97 -8.71
N PHE A 126 -22.28 -18.64 -8.85
CA PHE A 126 -23.18 -17.80 -8.05
C PHE A 126 -24.36 -17.28 -8.87
N ARG A 127 -24.65 -17.84 -10.05
CA ARG A 127 -25.73 -17.35 -10.92
C ARG A 127 -27.10 -17.38 -10.25
N GLU A 128 -27.40 -18.43 -9.50
CA GLU A 128 -28.68 -18.55 -8.76
C GLU A 128 -28.75 -17.58 -7.60
N LEU A 129 -27.66 -17.42 -6.83
CA LEU A 129 -27.55 -16.43 -5.76
C LEU A 129 -27.81 -15.01 -6.28
N VAL A 130 -27.22 -14.63 -7.43
CA VAL A 130 -27.44 -13.31 -8.03
C VAL A 130 -28.90 -13.08 -8.40
N LYS A 131 -29.60 -14.09 -8.93
CA LYS A 131 -31.03 -13.98 -9.25
C LYS A 131 -31.87 -13.75 -7.98
N ASP A 132 -31.58 -14.51 -6.93
CA ASP A 132 -32.28 -14.38 -5.65
C ASP A 132 -32.06 -13.01 -5.01
N LEU A 133 -30.80 -12.55 -4.96
CA LEU A 133 -30.48 -11.23 -4.43
C LEU A 133 -31.13 -10.12 -5.28
N ALA A 134 -31.13 -10.27 -6.62
CA ALA A 134 -31.73 -9.28 -7.51
C ALA A 134 -33.25 -9.17 -7.32
N ALA A 135 -33.92 -10.29 -7.03
CA ALA A 135 -35.34 -10.33 -6.72
C ALA A 135 -35.66 -9.58 -5.40
N VAL A 136 -34.78 -9.67 -4.40
CA VAL A 136 -34.95 -9.02 -3.10
C VAL A 136 -34.68 -7.53 -3.17
N PHE A 137 -33.50 -7.13 -3.66
CA PHE A 137 -33.04 -5.73 -3.55
C PHE A 137 -33.49 -4.86 -4.72
N ARG A 138 -33.88 -5.44 -5.86
CA ARG A 138 -34.26 -4.71 -7.10
C ARG A 138 -33.22 -3.67 -7.56
N THR A 139 -31.96 -3.88 -7.18
CA THR A 139 -30.81 -3.03 -7.48
C THR A 139 -29.76 -3.84 -8.22
N ARG A 140 -28.87 -3.18 -8.96
CA ARG A 140 -27.75 -3.85 -9.63
C ARG A 140 -26.80 -4.45 -8.59
N ILE A 141 -26.56 -5.75 -8.68
CA ILE A 141 -25.67 -6.48 -7.78
C ILE A 141 -24.34 -6.76 -8.45
N GLU A 142 -23.26 -6.51 -7.72
CA GLU A 142 -21.90 -6.83 -8.10
C GLU A 142 -21.28 -7.72 -7.02
N LEU A 143 -20.89 -8.94 -7.38
CA LEU A 143 -20.15 -9.83 -6.49
C LEU A 143 -18.66 -9.67 -6.79
N ARG A 144 -17.87 -9.38 -5.76
CA ARG A 144 -16.42 -9.17 -5.88
C ARG A 144 -15.65 -10.14 -5.00
N GLN A 145 -14.88 -11.01 -5.63
CA GLN A 145 -13.95 -11.87 -4.94
C GLN A 145 -12.74 -11.05 -4.48
N ILE A 146 -12.40 -11.15 -3.20
CA ILE A 146 -11.19 -10.55 -2.63
C ILE A 146 -10.21 -11.64 -2.18
N GLY A 147 -8.93 -11.30 -2.04
CA GLY A 147 -7.92 -12.23 -1.54
C GLY A 147 -7.89 -12.29 -0.02
N VAL A 148 -7.32 -13.35 0.54
CA VAL A 148 -7.12 -13.54 2.00
C VAL A 148 -6.40 -12.38 2.69
N ARG A 149 -5.53 -11.66 1.97
CA ARG A 149 -4.85 -10.48 2.50
C ARG A 149 -5.76 -9.26 2.61
N ASP A 150 -6.63 -9.06 1.63
CA ASP A 150 -7.62 -7.98 1.64
C ASP A 150 -8.71 -8.26 2.68
N GLU A 151 -9.08 -9.53 2.87
CA GLU A 151 -9.92 -9.96 3.99
C GLU A 151 -9.30 -9.55 5.34
N ALA A 152 -8.03 -9.88 5.57
CA ALA A 152 -7.33 -9.47 6.79
C ALA A 152 -7.20 -7.95 6.92
N LYS A 153 -7.11 -7.21 5.81
CA LYS A 153 -7.09 -5.74 5.82
C LYS A 153 -8.44 -5.16 6.25
N MET A 154 -9.55 -5.73 5.78
CA MET A 154 -10.91 -5.28 6.09
C MET A 154 -11.31 -5.61 7.53
N LEU A 155 -11.05 -6.85 7.97
CA LEU A 155 -11.33 -7.28 9.33
C LEU A 155 -10.39 -6.64 10.36
N GLY A 156 -9.17 -6.30 9.93
CA GLY A 156 -8.12 -5.86 10.83
C GLY A 156 -7.58 -7.01 11.69
N GLY A 157 -6.82 -6.65 12.74
CA GLY A 157 -6.25 -7.63 13.67
C GLY A 157 -4.92 -7.17 14.25
N ILE A 158 -4.27 -8.08 14.97
CA ILE A 158 -2.96 -7.88 15.60
C ILE A 158 -1.96 -8.82 14.93
N GLY A 159 -0.84 -8.27 14.48
CA GLY A 159 0.26 -9.04 13.91
C GLY A 159 1.04 -9.80 14.98
N CYS A 160 1.93 -10.70 14.55
CA CYS A 160 2.85 -11.41 15.45
C CYS A 160 3.78 -10.46 16.23
N CYS A 161 3.96 -9.22 15.76
CA CYS A 161 4.69 -8.15 16.44
C CYS A 161 3.90 -7.44 17.56
N GLY A 162 2.65 -7.85 17.83
CA GLY A 162 1.80 -7.25 18.86
C GLY A 162 1.18 -5.89 18.48
N ARG A 163 1.40 -5.41 17.25
CA ARG A 163 0.80 -4.17 16.72
C ARG A 163 -0.38 -4.47 15.80
N SER A 164 -1.22 -3.46 15.52
CA SER A 164 -2.25 -3.57 14.50
C SER A 164 -1.65 -3.93 13.13
N LEU A 165 -2.42 -4.63 12.29
CA LEU A 165 -1.92 -5.05 10.98
C LEU A 165 -1.50 -3.85 10.12
N CYS A 166 -0.25 -3.85 9.65
CA CYS A 166 0.30 -2.78 8.82
C CYS A 166 -0.52 -2.52 7.55
N CYS A 167 -1.15 -3.56 7.00
CA CYS A 167 -2.07 -3.47 5.85
C CYS A 167 -3.33 -2.64 6.11
N SER A 168 -3.83 -2.67 7.35
CA SER A 168 -5.01 -1.91 7.78
C SER A 168 -4.67 -0.50 8.28
N THR A 169 -3.40 -0.23 8.58
CA THR A 169 -3.00 1.03 9.22
C THR A 169 -2.42 2.03 8.22
N PHE A 170 -1.27 1.73 7.59
CA PHE A 170 -0.52 2.73 6.82
C PHE A 170 -0.08 2.26 5.43
N LEU A 171 0.18 0.97 5.21
CA LEU A 171 0.69 0.50 3.92
C LEU A 171 -0.34 0.70 2.81
N GLY A 172 -1.60 0.30 3.07
CA GLY A 172 -2.69 0.40 2.11
C GLY A 172 -2.56 -0.56 0.93
N ASP A 173 -1.49 -0.45 0.15
CA ASP A 173 -1.09 -1.31 -0.95
C ASP A 173 0.07 -2.23 -0.60
N PHE A 174 0.17 -3.32 -1.36
CA PHE A 174 1.22 -4.30 -1.19
C PHE A 174 1.88 -4.61 -2.52
N GLU A 175 3.20 -4.51 -2.52
CA GLU A 175 4.03 -5.11 -3.54
C GLU A 175 4.20 -6.62 -3.30
N PRO A 176 4.54 -7.39 -4.34
CA PRO A 176 4.86 -8.80 -4.19
C PRO A 176 6.08 -8.97 -3.29
N VAL A 177 5.94 -9.84 -2.28
CA VAL A 177 7.01 -10.19 -1.33
C VAL A 177 7.62 -11.52 -1.75
N SER A 178 8.95 -11.59 -1.78
CA SER A 178 9.67 -12.84 -2.08
C SER A 178 10.36 -13.42 -0.84
N ILE A 179 10.60 -14.73 -0.86
CA ILE A 179 11.29 -15.43 0.24
C ILE A 179 12.75 -14.94 0.40
N ARG A 180 13.37 -14.43 -0.68
CA ARG A 180 14.73 -13.85 -0.64
C ARG A 180 14.83 -12.68 0.34
N MET A 181 13.77 -11.87 0.43
CA MET A 181 13.72 -10.70 1.34
C MET A 181 13.78 -11.14 2.81
N ALA A 182 13.13 -12.27 3.15
CA ALA A 182 13.24 -12.83 4.51
C ALA A 182 14.66 -13.31 4.81
N LYS A 183 15.36 -13.87 3.82
CA LYS A 183 16.76 -14.31 3.96
C LYS A 183 17.71 -13.11 4.13
N GLU A 184 17.53 -12.04 3.37
CA GLU A 184 18.30 -10.79 3.49
C GLU A 184 18.17 -10.15 4.88
N GLN A 185 17.00 -10.32 5.50
CA GLN A 185 16.71 -9.81 6.85
C GLN A 185 17.09 -10.80 7.97
N ASN A 186 17.82 -11.88 7.65
CA ASN A 186 18.24 -12.92 8.59
C ASN A 186 17.08 -13.56 9.38
N LEU A 187 15.88 -13.63 8.80
CA LEU A 187 14.74 -14.31 9.40
C LEU A 187 14.78 -15.81 9.12
N SER A 188 14.31 -16.59 10.09
CA SER A 188 14.15 -18.03 9.92
C SER A 188 13.15 -18.32 8.79
N LEU A 189 13.51 -19.20 7.86
CA LEU A 189 12.67 -19.62 6.72
C LEU A 189 11.45 -20.49 7.12
N ASN A 190 11.13 -20.59 8.41
CA ASN A 190 9.95 -21.29 8.86
C ASN A 190 8.68 -20.48 8.49
N PRO A 191 7.71 -21.08 7.76
CA PRO A 191 6.52 -20.38 7.29
C PRO A 191 5.71 -19.72 8.41
N THR A 192 5.68 -20.29 9.62
CA THR A 192 4.95 -19.70 10.76
C THR A 192 5.57 -18.37 11.21
N LYS A 193 6.87 -18.16 11.00
CA LYS A 193 7.57 -16.92 11.40
C LYS A 193 7.55 -15.85 10.31
N ILE A 194 7.46 -16.24 9.03
CA ILE A 194 7.54 -15.31 7.89
C ILE A 194 6.18 -14.98 7.27
N SER A 195 5.14 -15.76 7.60
CA SER A 195 3.77 -15.51 7.16
C SER A 195 3.02 -14.65 8.16
N GLY A 196 2.26 -13.68 7.65
CA GLY A 196 1.32 -12.92 8.44
C GLY A 196 0.05 -13.71 8.75
N ILE A 197 -0.85 -13.08 9.51
CA ILE A 197 -2.15 -13.67 9.89
C ILE A 197 -3.01 -14.10 8.69
N CYS A 198 -2.80 -13.46 7.54
CA CYS A 198 -3.46 -13.79 6.27
C CYS A 198 -2.91 -15.05 5.57
N GLY A 199 -1.96 -15.76 6.17
CA GLY A 199 -1.34 -16.97 5.62
C GLY A 199 -0.34 -16.73 4.47
N ARG A 200 -0.15 -15.47 4.05
CA ARG A 200 0.87 -15.06 3.07
C ARG A 200 2.07 -14.42 3.75
N LEU A 201 3.20 -14.32 3.03
CA LEU A 201 4.41 -13.63 3.49
C LEU A 201 4.09 -12.22 4.02
N MET A 202 4.75 -11.81 5.09
CA MET A 202 4.54 -10.50 5.73
C MET A 202 4.88 -9.35 4.79
N CYS A 203 3.97 -8.38 4.66
CA CYS A 203 4.22 -7.16 3.87
C CYS A 203 5.31 -6.27 4.47
N CYS A 204 5.57 -6.37 5.79
CA CYS A 204 6.67 -5.70 6.47
C CYS A 204 8.04 -6.04 5.88
N LEU A 205 8.22 -7.27 5.37
CA LEU A 205 9.48 -7.68 4.75
C LEU A 205 9.84 -6.76 3.58
N LYS A 206 8.86 -6.41 2.74
CA LYS A 206 9.11 -5.49 1.62
C LYS A 206 9.22 -4.05 2.08
N TYR A 207 8.39 -3.63 3.04
CA TYR A 207 8.48 -2.28 3.59
C TYR A 207 9.88 -1.99 4.19
N GLU A 208 10.46 -2.97 4.89
CA GLU A 208 11.75 -2.82 5.53
C GLU A 208 12.92 -3.12 4.58
N SER A 209 12.71 -3.89 3.49
CA SER A 209 13.81 -4.34 2.61
C SER A 209 14.65 -3.21 2.08
N ASP A 210 14.04 -2.06 1.79
CA ASP A 210 14.76 -0.93 1.22
C ASP A 210 15.68 -0.29 2.29
N SER A 211 15.29 -0.35 3.56
CA SER A 211 16.16 0.05 4.69
C SER A 211 17.32 -0.93 4.88
N TYR A 212 17.08 -2.23 4.70
CA TYR A 212 18.13 -3.25 4.74
C TYR A 212 19.09 -3.14 3.53
N GLY A 213 18.57 -2.82 2.35
CA GLY A 213 19.35 -2.67 1.11
C GLY A 213 20.17 -1.38 1.06
N GLY A 214 19.69 -0.29 1.64
CA GLY A 214 20.38 1.01 1.64
C GLY A 214 21.46 1.18 2.71
N CYS A 215 21.31 0.58 3.90
CA CYS A 215 22.27 0.74 5.00
C CYS A 215 23.43 -0.27 5.00
N CYS A 216 23.52 -1.16 4.01
CA CYS A 216 24.48 -2.26 4.02
C CYS A 216 25.22 -2.47 2.68
N LYS A 217 25.55 -1.40 1.95
CA LYS A 217 26.91 -1.38 1.39
C LYS A 217 27.82 -1.19 2.60
N LYS A 218 28.31 -2.29 3.17
CA LYS A 218 29.35 -2.20 4.20
C LYS A 218 30.45 -1.33 3.59
N ILE A 219 30.67 -0.14 4.13
CA ILE A 219 31.88 0.62 3.87
C ILE A 219 32.97 -0.21 4.55
N VAL A 220 33.48 -1.20 3.81
CA VAL A 220 34.58 -2.05 4.26
C VAL A 220 35.82 -1.16 4.18
N PRO A 221 36.64 -1.10 5.25
CA PRO A 221 37.92 -0.40 5.16
C PRO A 221 38.73 -1.03 4.02
N PRO A 222 39.20 -0.23 3.04
CA PRO A 222 39.99 -0.78 1.95
C PRO A 222 41.26 -1.41 2.51
N THR A 223 41.70 -2.54 1.95
CA THR A 223 42.88 -3.26 2.46
C THR A 223 44.15 -2.51 2.08
N ALA A 224 45.00 -2.19 3.06
CA ALA A 224 46.29 -1.55 2.80
C ALA A 224 47.13 -2.42 1.87
N GLY A 225 47.59 -1.84 0.75
CA GLY A 225 48.37 -2.51 -0.29
C GLY A 225 47.58 -2.98 -1.51
N ARG A 226 46.25 -2.90 -1.52
CA ARG A 226 45.44 -3.27 -2.71
C ARG A 226 45.34 -2.13 -3.72
N ARG A 227 45.13 -2.48 -4.99
CA ARG A 227 44.79 -1.52 -6.05
C ARG A 227 43.33 -1.12 -5.95
N VAL A 228 43.10 0.18 -5.97
CA VAL A 228 41.78 0.80 -5.87
C VAL A 228 41.60 1.78 -7.02
N ILE A 229 40.37 1.93 -7.47
CA ILE A 229 39.98 2.92 -8.47
C ILE A 229 39.35 4.08 -7.73
N THR A 230 39.84 5.28 -7.97
CA THR A 230 39.29 6.52 -7.44
C THR A 230 38.88 7.44 -8.60
N ILE A 231 38.17 8.54 -8.29
CA ILE A 231 37.69 9.50 -9.29
C ILE A 231 38.86 10.13 -10.08
N ASP A 232 40.02 10.27 -9.43
CA ASP A 232 41.23 10.86 -10.01
C ASP A 232 42.18 9.84 -10.69
N GLY A 233 41.84 8.54 -10.68
CA GLY A 233 42.60 7.50 -11.38
C GLY A 233 42.80 6.21 -10.59
N GLU A 234 43.56 5.28 -11.15
CA GLU A 234 43.93 4.04 -10.45
C GLU A 234 45.12 4.28 -9.51
N GLY A 235 45.09 3.66 -8.34
CA GLY A 235 46.14 3.82 -7.34
C GLY A 235 46.21 2.69 -6.32
N LYS A 236 47.22 2.75 -5.46
CA LYS A 236 47.47 1.77 -4.39
C LYS A 236 47.24 2.39 -3.03
N VAL A 237 46.51 1.70 -2.16
CA VAL A 237 46.29 2.14 -0.78
C VAL A 237 47.56 1.97 0.03
N ILE A 238 48.13 3.05 0.57
CA ILE A 238 49.33 3.00 1.42
C ILE A 238 48.94 2.84 2.89
N ALA A 239 47.98 3.63 3.35
CA ALA A 239 47.62 3.69 4.76
C ALA A 239 46.13 3.93 4.93
N VAL A 240 45.56 3.31 5.96
CA VAL A 240 44.14 3.40 6.29
C VAL A 240 44.01 3.99 7.68
N SER A 241 43.34 5.13 7.78
CA SER A 241 43.10 5.81 9.05
C SER A 241 41.72 5.46 9.58
N ASN A 242 41.64 4.46 10.48
CA ASN A 242 40.37 4.00 11.06
C ASN A 242 39.61 5.10 11.81
N ASN A 243 40.33 5.98 12.53
CA ASN A 243 39.72 7.02 13.35
C ASN A 243 39.04 8.13 12.53
N LYS A 244 39.47 8.35 11.29
CA LYS A 244 38.94 9.40 10.40
C LYS A 244 38.15 8.85 9.20
N LYS A 245 38.05 7.52 9.08
CA LYS A 245 37.45 6.83 7.92
C LYS A 245 38.01 7.31 6.56
N THR A 246 39.31 7.59 6.51
CA THR A 246 40.02 8.00 5.30
C THR A 246 41.09 6.99 4.91
N ALA A 247 41.36 6.87 3.62
CA ALA A 247 42.43 6.08 3.05
C ALA A 247 43.39 7.00 2.28
N THR A 248 44.68 6.79 2.47
CA THR A 248 45.73 7.47 1.71
C THR A 248 46.07 6.61 0.50
N VAL A 249 45.73 7.08 -0.70
CA VAL A 249 45.93 6.38 -1.97
C VAL A 249 47.04 7.08 -2.76
N LEU A 250 47.98 6.28 -3.27
CA LEU A 250 49.00 6.72 -4.23
C LEU A 250 48.53 6.38 -5.64
N LEU A 251 48.24 7.41 -6.44
CA LEU A 251 47.88 7.24 -7.84
C LEU A 251 49.10 6.82 -8.66
N ASP A 252 48.87 6.14 -9.79
CA ASP A 252 49.93 5.75 -10.73
C ASP A 252 50.68 6.98 -11.31
N ASP A 253 50.08 8.17 -11.27
CA ASP A 253 50.69 9.47 -11.61
C ASP A 253 51.67 10.01 -10.53
N GLY A 254 51.91 9.26 -9.44
CA GLY A 254 52.84 9.62 -8.36
C GLY A 254 52.32 10.63 -7.33
N LYS A 255 51.05 11.05 -7.44
CA LYS A 255 50.38 11.93 -6.47
C LYS A 255 49.76 11.12 -5.32
N THR A 256 49.88 11.62 -4.11
CA THR A 256 49.25 11.02 -2.90
C THR A 256 48.01 11.81 -2.52
N LEU A 257 46.85 11.17 -2.45
CA LEU A 257 45.57 11.77 -2.08
C LEU A 257 44.98 11.08 -0.84
N ILE A 258 44.29 11.87 -0.02
CA ILE A 258 43.55 11.37 1.15
C ILE A 258 42.07 11.39 0.78
N ILE A 259 41.46 10.22 0.68
CA ILE A 259 40.10 10.05 0.17
C ILE A 259 39.26 9.32 1.22
N PRO A 260 37.99 9.72 1.45
CA PRO A 260 37.08 8.99 2.34
C PRO A 260 36.79 7.58 1.79
N TRP A 261 36.56 6.61 2.68
CA TRP A 261 36.33 5.21 2.28
C TRP A 261 35.14 4.99 1.33
N GLU A 262 34.21 5.95 1.28
CA GLU A 262 33.02 5.90 0.45
C GLU A 262 33.32 6.05 -1.05
N GLU A 263 34.46 6.67 -1.38
CA GLU A 263 34.86 6.97 -2.77
C GLU A 263 35.94 6.01 -3.29
N VAL A 264 36.27 4.99 -2.51
CA VAL A 264 37.31 4.01 -2.84
C VAL A 264 36.66 2.68 -3.23
N VAL A 265 36.84 2.27 -4.48
CA VAL A 265 36.36 0.97 -4.98
C VAL A 265 37.56 0.04 -5.16
N GLU A 266 37.60 -1.09 -4.45
CA GLU A 266 38.62 -2.12 -4.67
C GLU A 266 38.47 -2.72 -6.06
N LYS A 267 39.56 -2.82 -6.81
CA LYS A 267 39.58 -3.57 -8.08
C LYS A 267 39.60 -5.05 -7.72
N GLU A 268 38.55 -5.79 -8.09
CA GLU A 268 38.57 -7.25 -8.02
C GLU A 268 39.51 -7.75 -9.12
N ASP A 269 40.63 -8.36 -8.72
CA ASP A 269 41.48 -9.12 -9.62
C ASP A 269 40.77 -10.44 -9.95
N GLU A 270 40.58 -10.75 -11.23
CA GLU A 270 40.23 -12.11 -11.71
C GLU A 270 41.32 -13.13 -11.35
#